data_AF-A0A290S9U5-F1
#
_entry.id   AF-A0A290S9U5-F1
#
_cell.length_a   1.000
_cell.length_b   1.000
_cell.length_c   1.000
_cell.angle_alpha   90.00
_cell.angle_beta   90.00
_cell.angle_gamma   90.00
#
_symmetry.space_group_name_H-M   'P 1'
#
loop_
_entity.id
_entity.type
_entity.pdbx_description
1 polymer ?
#
loop_
_entity_poly.entity_id
_entity_poly.type
_entity_poly.pdbx_seq_one_letter_code
_entity_poly.pdbx_strand_id
1 'polypeptide(L)'
;MIDKALLLKTRELSDQLIALQTPIRILDAINWDKQTKEEFFRQKCQKNPLIDRAYYQQRDLGFVPSELRQAFSTLHRNIINQLGQLNPIAQYMGKMCTEYKTVLSMLEYRGTPEFHDLSVELFGHPKDLFHAGEPSLSELANMLDKPLQNLLIADILPDDPKNIDAVDAVRILSEQVNASMAGINVEVMLSDGIVSDAAAGANNIKLNQDVKFSQRELDILEVHEGWIHVGTTQNGLAQPYLTCLSKGTPSSTITQEGLAVLTEIITLKSTPRRLSKLVNRIQAVTKVIDGAEFVDIYRDYVAQGLSKDDSYTLAQRVFRGSTPTGLPFTKDIAYIKGFVLVYNLIRVAIQLGRIDRLPLLLVGKISIDDFRLISQLHDLGVIESPQFVPPHFKDLRGLATWLSFGRFIGDLSFEKLENDYKPLFL
;
A
#
# COMPACT_ATOMS: atom_id res chain seq x y z
N MET A 1 -9.95 -33.47 8.92
CA MET A 1 -10.71 -32.83 7.83
C MET A 1 -11.77 -31.96 8.50
N ILE A 2 -11.85 -30.67 8.16
CA ILE A 2 -12.82 -29.75 8.77
C ILE A 2 -14.23 -30.12 8.27
N ASP A 3 -15.22 -30.02 9.16
CA ASP A 3 -16.63 -30.27 8.83
C ASP A 3 -17.11 -29.33 7.71
N LYS A 4 -17.70 -29.90 6.65
CA LYS A 4 -18.22 -29.15 5.49
C LYS A 4 -19.28 -28.13 5.90
N ALA A 5 -20.11 -28.43 6.90
CA ALA A 5 -21.10 -27.48 7.40
C ALA A 5 -20.44 -26.25 8.05
N LEU A 6 -19.31 -26.43 8.73
CA LEU A 6 -18.53 -25.33 9.31
C LEU A 6 -17.91 -24.44 8.21
N LEU A 7 -17.44 -25.05 7.12
CA LEU A 7 -16.85 -24.32 5.99
C LEU A 7 -17.90 -23.49 5.23
N LEU A 8 -19.12 -24.00 5.07
CA LEU A 8 -20.23 -23.23 4.49
C LEU A 8 -20.63 -22.04 5.37
N LYS A 9 -20.72 -22.23 6.70
CA LYS A 9 -20.92 -21.11 7.64
C LYS A 9 -19.80 -20.09 7.59
N THR A 10 -18.56 -20.55 7.42
CA THR A 10 -17.39 -19.66 7.25
C THR A 10 -17.60 -18.76 6.04
N ARG A 11 -18.04 -19.32 4.91
CA ARG A 11 -18.32 -18.55 3.70
C ARG A 11 -19.38 -17.47 3.92
N GLU A 12 -20.50 -17.82 4.56
CA GLU A 12 -21.58 -16.86 4.85
C GLU A 12 -21.09 -15.69 5.73
N LEU A 13 -20.30 -15.98 6.77
CA LEU A 13 -19.73 -14.96 7.65
C LEU A 13 -18.69 -14.10 6.93
N SER A 14 -17.90 -14.71 6.05
CA SER A 14 -16.90 -14.03 5.22
C SER A 14 -17.56 -13.04 4.25
N ASP A 15 -18.65 -13.45 3.58
CA ASP A 15 -19.41 -12.61 2.67
C ASP A 15 -20.12 -11.46 3.42
N GLN A 16 -20.62 -11.69 4.63
CA GLN A 16 -21.15 -10.63 5.50
C GLN A 16 -20.08 -9.58 5.87
N LEU A 17 -18.85 -10.02 6.15
CA LEU A 17 -17.73 -9.11 6.43
C LEU A 17 -17.46 -8.19 5.24
N ILE A 18 -17.44 -8.75 4.02
CA ILE A 18 -17.27 -7.99 2.78
C ILE A 18 -18.39 -6.95 2.61
N ALA A 19 -19.65 -7.34 2.87
CA ALA A 19 -20.78 -6.43 2.76
C ALA A 19 -20.66 -5.24 3.73
N LEU A 20 -20.24 -5.47 4.97
CA LEU A 20 -20.02 -4.41 5.96
C LEU A 20 -18.81 -3.52 5.61
N GLN A 21 -17.76 -4.08 5.00
CA GLN A 21 -16.58 -3.32 4.59
C GLN A 21 -16.86 -2.43 3.37
N THR A 22 -17.68 -2.89 2.43
CA THR A 22 -17.89 -2.26 1.12
C THR A 22 -18.17 -0.74 1.14
N PRO A 23 -18.99 -0.18 2.04
CA PRO A 23 -19.21 1.27 2.10
C PRO A 23 -17.99 2.07 2.59
N ILE A 24 -17.00 1.44 3.25
CA ILE A 24 -15.86 2.13 3.85
C ILE A 24 -14.82 2.48 2.79
N ARG A 25 -14.85 3.73 2.32
CA ARG A 25 -13.87 4.29 1.38
C ARG A 25 -12.98 5.33 2.08
N ILE A 26 -11.90 4.86 2.70
CA ILE A 26 -11.02 5.70 3.54
C ILE A 26 -10.54 6.95 2.78
N LEU A 27 -10.04 6.78 1.55
CA LEU A 27 -9.45 7.88 0.79
C LEU A 27 -10.49 8.93 0.40
N ASP A 28 -11.66 8.50 -0.06
CA ASP A 28 -12.78 9.38 -0.41
C ASP A 28 -13.24 10.20 0.81
N ALA A 29 -13.22 9.58 2.00
CA ALA A 29 -13.61 10.23 3.24
C ALA A 29 -12.60 11.27 3.74
N ILE A 30 -11.32 11.20 3.39
CA ILE A 30 -10.28 12.07 3.98
C ILE A 30 -9.73 13.13 3.02
N ASN A 31 -9.92 12.95 1.70
CA ASN A 31 -9.38 13.87 0.70
C ASN A 31 -9.98 15.29 0.81
N TRP A 32 -9.18 16.29 0.45
CA TRP A 32 -9.66 17.66 0.33
C TRP A 32 -10.19 17.92 -1.08
N ASP A 33 -11.15 18.82 -1.20
CA ASP A 33 -11.72 19.19 -2.49
C ASP A 33 -10.76 19.99 -3.36
N LYS A 34 -11.09 20.06 -4.66
CA LYS A 34 -10.35 20.82 -5.66
C LYS A 34 -10.30 22.32 -5.33
N GLN A 35 -11.37 22.85 -4.72
CA GLN A 35 -11.44 24.27 -4.35
C GLN A 35 -10.37 24.65 -3.32
N THR A 36 -10.04 23.75 -2.39
CA THR A 36 -8.94 23.93 -1.43
C THR A 36 -7.61 24.16 -2.14
N LYS A 37 -7.35 23.43 -3.23
CA LYS A 37 -6.14 23.60 -4.07
C LYS A 37 -6.15 24.95 -4.79
N GLU A 38 -7.25 25.28 -5.45
CA GLU A 38 -7.41 26.53 -6.20
C GLU A 38 -7.23 27.77 -5.30
N GLU A 39 -7.79 27.75 -4.10
CA GLU A 39 -7.64 28.84 -3.13
C GLU A 39 -6.20 28.97 -2.63
N PHE A 40 -5.52 27.85 -2.32
CA PHE A 40 -4.11 27.87 -1.92
C PHE A 40 -3.23 28.54 -2.98
N PHE A 41 -3.46 28.25 -4.27
CA PHE A 41 -2.76 28.90 -5.37
C PHE A 41 -3.15 30.37 -5.55
N ARG A 42 -4.43 30.71 -5.37
CA ARG A 42 -4.90 32.11 -5.40
C ARG A 42 -4.23 32.95 -4.32
N GLN A 43 -3.97 32.37 -3.16
CA GLN A 43 -3.21 32.98 -2.05
C GLN A 43 -1.68 32.92 -2.24
N LYS A 44 -1.21 32.65 -3.47
CA LYS A 44 0.22 32.59 -3.84
C LYS A 44 1.04 31.59 -3.02
N CYS A 45 0.39 30.53 -2.51
CA CYS A 45 1.03 29.48 -1.72
C CYS A 45 1.74 29.99 -0.46
N GLN A 46 1.26 31.11 0.12
CA GLN A 46 1.90 31.76 1.27
C GLN A 46 1.28 31.38 2.61
N LYS A 47 0.07 30.82 2.60
CA LYS A 47 -0.69 30.46 3.81
C LYS A 47 -1.18 29.02 3.70
N ASN A 48 -1.34 28.38 4.85
CA ASN A 48 -1.97 27.07 4.91
C ASN A 48 -3.39 27.11 4.35
N PRO A 49 -3.86 26.01 3.73
CA PRO A 49 -5.27 25.83 3.39
C PRO A 49 -6.19 26.04 4.60
N LEU A 50 -7.43 26.45 4.37
CA LEU A 50 -8.42 26.65 5.43
C LEU A 50 -9.21 25.36 5.66
N ILE A 51 -8.57 24.35 6.26
CA ILE A 51 -9.18 23.07 6.60
C ILE A 51 -9.12 22.87 8.11
N ASP A 52 -10.27 22.74 8.74
CA ASP A 52 -10.43 22.52 10.18
C ASP A 52 -11.36 21.33 10.46
N ARG A 53 -11.71 21.13 11.73
CA ARG A 53 -12.66 20.07 12.10
C ARG A 53 -14.05 20.29 11.50
N ALA A 54 -14.50 21.54 11.38
CA ALA A 54 -15.82 21.86 10.84
C ALA A 54 -15.93 21.47 9.36
N TYR A 55 -14.84 21.60 8.59
CA TYR A 55 -14.76 21.09 7.22
C TYR A 55 -15.13 19.60 7.14
N TYR A 56 -14.63 18.76 8.05
CA TYR A 56 -14.94 17.33 8.05
C TYR A 56 -16.34 17.01 8.61
N GLN A 57 -16.82 17.76 9.59
CA GLN A 57 -18.16 17.57 10.16
C GLN A 57 -19.28 17.85 9.15
N GLN A 58 -19.04 18.72 8.18
CA GLN A 58 -19.98 19.03 7.11
C GLN A 58 -19.98 17.98 5.98
N ARG A 59 -19.00 17.06 5.97
CA ARG A 59 -18.83 16.06 4.92
C ARG A 59 -19.27 14.70 5.41
N ASP A 60 -20.42 14.28 4.89
CA ASP A 60 -20.99 12.97 5.15
C ASP A 60 -20.05 11.83 4.70
N LEU A 61 -20.07 10.74 5.46
CA LEU A 61 -19.28 9.54 5.18
C LEU A 61 -19.99 8.59 4.20
N GLY A 62 -21.25 8.84 3.87
CA GLY A 62 -22.09 7.93 3.07
C GLY A 62 -22.58 6.72 3.88
N PHE A 63 -22.33 6.69 5.18
CA PHE A 63 -22.80 5.68 6.13
C PHE A 63 -22.77 6.25 7.56
N VAL A 64 -23.51 5.63 8.48
CA VAL A 64 -23.51 5.99 9.91
C VAL A 64 -22.44 5.15 10.64
N PRO A 65 -21.32 5.74 11.13
CA PRO A 65 -20.22 4.95 11.68
C PRO A 65 -20.59 4.15 12.93
N SER A 66 -21.49 4.67 13.77
CA SER A 66 -21.96 3.99 14.98
C SER A 66 -22.76 2.72 14.66
N GLU A 67 -23.67 2.79 13.68
CA GLU A 67 -24.44 1.64 13.20
C GLU A 67 -23.53 0.57 12.60
N LEU A 68 -22.59 0.99 11.73
CA LEU A 68 -21.69 0.07 11.08
C LEU A 68 -20.73 -0.60 12.08
N ARG A 69 -20.27 0.13 13.10
CA ARG A 69 -19.47 -0.42 14.20
C ARG A 69 -20.25 -1.43 15.05
N GLN A 70 -21.53 -1.17 15.28
CA GLN A 70 -22.41 -2.13 15.94
C GLN A 70 -22.60 -3.38 15.08
N ALA A 71 -22.78 -3.23 13.77
CA ALA A 71 -22.88 -4.35 12.83
C ALA A 71 -21.61 -5.22 12.85
N PHE A 72 -20.41 -4.63 12.81
CA PHE A 72 -19.15 -5.38 12.98
C PHE A 72 -19.06 -6.07 14.34
N SER A 73 -19.55 -5.44 15.41
CA SER A 73 -19.55 -6.04 16.76
C SER A 73 -20.53 -7.22 16.86
N THR A 74 -21.65 -7.17 16.13
CA THR A 74 -22.58 -8.29 15.99
C THR A 74 -21.97 -9.40 15.15
N LEU A 75 -21.36 -9.09 14.00
CA LEU A 75 -20.69 -10.06 13.16
C LEU A 75 -19.55 -10.77 13.90
N HIS A 76 -18.71 -10.04 14.63
CA HIS A 76 -17.65 -10.62 15.44
C HIS A 76 -18.19 -11.60 16.49
N ARG A 77 -19.30 -11.26 17.17
CA ARG A 77 -19.98 -12.20 18.09
C ARG A 77 -20.51 -13.43 17.37
N ASN A 78 -21.11 -13.26 16.19
CA ASN A 78 -21.61 -14.38 15.38
C ASN A 78 -20.48 -15.32 14.93
N ILE A 79 -19.33 -14.76 14.51
CA ILE A 79 -18.13 -15.51 14.17
C ILE A 79 -17.70 -16.40 15.35
N ILE A 80 -17.60 -15.82 16.55
CA ILE A 80 -17.21 -16.57 17.76
C ILE A 80 -18.26 -17.64 18.11
N ASN A 81 -19.55 -17.30 18.10
CA ASN A 81 -20.63 -18.20 18.48
C ASN A 81 -20.77 -19.40 17.53
N GLN A 82 -20.48 -19.22 16.25
CA GLN A 82 -20.68 -20.25 15.23
C GLN A 82 -19.43 -21.06 14.91
N LEU A 83 -18.25 -20.44 14.98
CA LEU A 83 -16.98 -21.08 14.61
C LEU A 83 -16.11 -21.47 15.82
N GLY A 84 -16.38 -20.86 16.98
CA GLY A 84 -15.63 -21.03 18.22
C GLY A 84 -14.46 -20.05 18.34
N GLN A 85 -14.25 -19.49 19.54
CA GLN A 85 -13.23 -18.47 19.81
C GLN A 85 -11.79 -18.90 19.48
N LEU A 86 -11.47 -20.18 19.69
CA LEU A 86 -10.14 -20.73 19.46
C LEU A 86 -9.90 -21.18 18.01
N ASN A 87 -10.92 -21.05 17.15
CA ASN A 87 -10.82 -21.45 15.76
C ASN A 87 -9.94 -20.46 14.98
N PRO A 88 -8.91 -20.92 14.24
CA PRO A 88 -8.08 -20.10 13.37
C PRO A 88 -8.85 -19.14 12.44
N ILE A 89 -9.96 -19.61 11.88
CA ILE A 89 -10.84 -18.83 11.00
C ILE A 89 -11.50 -17.68 11.77
N ALA A 90 -11.97 -17.97 13.00
CA ALA A 90 -12.60 -16.98 13.86
C ALA A 90 -11.61 -15.91 14.32
N GLN A 91 -10.38 -16.32 14.66
CA GLN A 91 -9.31 -15.40 15.03
C GLN A 91 -8.99 -14.43 13.88
N TYR A 92 -8.85 -14.94 12.65
CA TYR A 92 -8.57 -14.13 11.48
C TYR A 92 -9.69 -13.11 11.20
N MET A 93 -10.94 -13.57 11.05
CA MET A 93 -12.06 -12.67 10.75
C MET A 93 -12.37 -11.71 11.92
N GLY A 94 -12.14 -12.14 13.17
CA GLY A 94 -12.28 -11.29 14.36
C GLY A 94 -11.27 -10.15 14.39
N LYS A 95 -10.02 -10.41 13.99
CA LYS A 95 -8.99 -9.37 13.79
C LYS A 95 -9.45 -8.36 12.74
N MET A 96 -9.93 -8.83 11.58
CA MET A 96 -10.45 -7.93 10.53
C MET A 96 -11.62 -7.06 11.03
N CYS A 97 -12.56 -7.62 11.78
CA CYS A 97 -13.66 -6.86 12.38
C CYS A 97 -13.14 -5.77 13.32
N THR A 98 -12.10 -6.07 14.09
CA THR A 98 -11.49 -5.12 15.03
C THR A 98 -10.81 -3.97 14.27
N GLU A 99 -10.01 -4.29 13.26
CA GLU A 99 -9.34 -3.27 12.43
C GLU A 99 -10.35 -2.35 11.73
N TYR A 100 -11.44 -2.88 11.16
CA TYR A 100 -12.46 -2.03 10.55
C TYR A 100 -13.18 -1.14 11.57
N LYS A 101 -13.38 -1.61 12.81
CA LYS A 101 -13.90 -0.73 13.88
C LYS A 101 -12.93 0.40 14.21
N THR A 102 -11.61 0.14 14.25
CA THR A 102 -10.58 1.18 14.42
C THR A 102 -10.61 2.16 13.25
N VAL A 103 -10.79 1.70 11.99
CA VAL A 103 -10.98 2.57 10.83
C VAL A 103 -12.21 3.47 10.99
N LEU A 104 -13.34 2.93 11.45
CA LEU A 104 -14.55 3.72 11.68
C LEU A 104 -14.33 4.81 12.72
N SER A 105 -13.65 4.49 13.83
CA SER A 105 -13.23 5.49 14.82
C SER A 105 -12.33 6.54 14.18
N MET A 106 -11.31 6.13 13.42
CA MET A 106 -10.38 7.06 12.76
C MET A 106 -11.15 8.07 11.90
N LEU A 107 -12.12 7.61 11.11
CA LEU A 107 -12.93 8.49 10.25
C LEU A 107 -13.85 9.46 11.01
N GLU A 108 -14.28 9.13 12.23
CA GLU A 108 -15.05 10.07 13.09
C GLU A 108 -14.17 11.18 13.68
N TYR A 109 -12.89 10.89 13.91
CA TYR A 109 -11.93 11.83 14.50
C TYR A 109 -11.21 12.70 13.46
N ARG A 110 -11.63 12.68 12.18
CA ARG A 110 -11.05 13.55 11.13
C ARG A 110 -10.96 15.02 11.61
N GLY A 111 -9.80 15.63 11.39
CA GLY A 111 -9.50 16.99 11.82
C GLY A 111 -9.14 17.15 13.30
N THR A 112 -8.89 16.05 14.03
CA THR A 112 -8.40 16.07 15.42
C THR A 112 -7.11 15.23 15.57
N PRO A 113 -6.32 15.43 16.65
CA PRO A 113 -5.12 14.63 16.90
C PRO A 113 -5.39 13.12 17.00
N GLU A 114 -6.56 12.72 17.50
CA GLU A 114 -6.95 11.31 17.64
C GLU A 114 -7.03 10.58 16.28
N PHE A 115 -7.30 11.30 15.18
CA PHE A 115 -7.18 10.72 13.82
C PHE A 115 -5.77 10.19 13.55
N HIS A 116 -4.74 10.94 13.97
CA HIS A 116 -3.35 10.53 13.81
C HIS A 116 -3.04 9.30 14.67
N ASP A 117 -3.43 9.30 15.95
CA ASP A 117 -3.16 8.18 16.86
C ASP A 117 -3.76 6.87 16.31
N LEU A 118 -5.00 6.93 15.80
CA LEU A 118 -5.66 5.78 15.18
C LEU A 118 -5.02 5.40 13.83
N SER A 119 -4.54 6.37 13.05
CA SER A 119 -3.74 6.09 11.85
C SER A 119 -2.43 5.39 12.20
N VAL A 120 -1.77 5.78 13.30
CA VAL A 120 -0.55 5.13 13.80
C VAL A 120 -0.84 3.71 14.25
N GLU A 121 -1.95 3.47 14.96
CA GLU A 121 -2.37 2.10 15.33
C GLU A 121 -2.55 1.21 14.08
N LEU A 122 -3.11 1.76 13.00
CA LEU A 122 -3.46 1.01 11.80
C LEU A 122 -2.29 0.80 10.81
N PHE A 123 -1.41 1.79 10.66
CA PHE A 123 -0.34 1.80 9.64
C PHE A 123 1.07 1.80 10.24
N GLY A 124 1.21 2.26 11.48
CA GLY A 124 2.46 2.46 12.21
C GLY A 124 2.92 3.92 12.27
N HIS A 125 4.13 4.09 12.78
CA HIS A 125 4.80 5.38 12.95
C HIS A 125 6.17 5.39 12.24
N PRO A 126 6.64 6.51 11.66
CA PRO A 126 7.94 6.54 10.96
C PRO A 126 9.16 6.36 11.89
N LYS A 127 8.98 6.57 13.19
CA LYS A 127 10.00 6.29 14.22
C LYS A 127 9.92 4.87 14.79
N ASP A 128 9.04 4.02 14.28
CA ASP A 128 8.99 2.61 14.67
C ASP A 128 10.33 1.92 14.33
N LEU A 129 10.77 1.05 15.25
CA LEU A 129 11.91 0.17 15.07
C LEU A 129 11.43 -1.23 14.68
N PHE A 130 12.18 -1.94 13.84
CA PHE A 130 11.93 -3.36 13.56
C PHE A 130 12.44 -4.25 14.70
N HIS A 131 13.65 -3.97 15.20
CA HIS A 131 14.21 -4.58 16.41
C HIS A 131 14.92 -3.52 17.27
N ALA A 132 15.09 -3.81 18.55
CA ALA A 132 15.83 -2.94 19.46
C ALA A 132 17.27 -2.74 18.98
N GLY A 133 17.70 -1.48 18.83
CA GLY A 133 19.04 -1.13 18.35
C GLY A 133 19.21 -1.13 16.84
N GLU A 134 18.17 -1.44 16.06
CA GLU A 134 18.17 -1.28 14.60
C GLU A 134 17.65 0.11 14.20
N PRO A 135 17.93 0.56 12.95
CA PRO A 135 17.39 1.81 12.43
C PRO A 135 15.86 1.83 12.41
N SER A 136 15.29 2.98 12.72
CA SER A 136 13.89 3.31 12.50
C SER A 136 13.56 3.36 11.01
N LEU A 137 12.26 3.32 10.69
CA LEU A 137 11.81 3.45 9.30
C LEU A 137 12.27 4.77 8.64
N SER A 138 12.27 5.87 9.39
CA SER A 138 12.76 7.16 8.91
C SER A 138 14.26 7.17 8.63
N GLU A 139 15.06 6.47 9.44
CA GLU A 139 16.49 6.31 9.22
C GLU A 139 16.78 5.43 8.00
N LEU A 140 16.03 4.35 7.81
CA LEU A 140 16.12 3.53 6.59
C LEU A 140 15.78 4.34 5.34
N ALA A 141 14.76 5.20 5.40
CA ALA A 141 14.41 6.10 4.30
C ALA A 141 15.57 7.06 3.98
N ASN A 142 16.21 7.65 5.00
CA ASN A 142 17.38 8.52 4.82
C ASN A 142 18.60 7.79 4.24
N MET A 143 18.81 6.53 4.62
CA MET A 143 19.88 5.69 4.04
C MET A 143 19.68 5.47 2.53
N LEU A 144 18.42 5.34 2.08
CA LEU A 144 18.08 5.21 0.66
C LEU A 144 18.14 6.55 -0.10
N ASP A 145 17.88 7.67 0.57
CA ASP A 145 17.81 8.99 -0.08
C ASP A 145 19.15 9.40 -0.70
N LYS A 146 20.25 9.32 0.06
CA LYS A 146 21.57 9.79 -0.37
C LYS A 146 22.05 9.19 -1.71
N PRO A 147 22.04 7.86 -1.93
CA PRO A 147 22.44 7.30 -3.23
C PRO A 147 21.48 7.70 -4.35
N LEU A 148 20.18 7.84 -4.07
CA LEU A 148 19.18 8.25 -5.06
C LEU A 148 19.39 9.71 -5.50
N GLN A 149 19.66 10.62 -4.56
CA GLN A 149 19.92 12.03 -4.89
C GLN A 149 21.12 12.19 -5.80
N ASN A 150 22.21 11.44 -5.56
CA ASN A 150 23.38 11.46 -6.44
C ASN A 150 23.05 11.04 -7.88
N LEU A 151 22.20 10.01 -8.04
CA LEU A 151 21.76 9.56 -9.36
C LEU A 151 20.85 10.58 -10.05
N LEU A 152 19.97 11.25 -9.29
CA LEU A 152 19.04 12.24 -9.81
C LEU A 152 19.75 13.55 -10.21
N ILE A 153 20.71 14.02 -9.40
CA ILE A 153 21.49 15.23 -9.69
C ILE A 153 22.33 15.06 -10.95
N ALA A 154 22.91 13.87 -11.14
CA ALA A 154 23.74 13.60 -12.30
C ALA A 154 22.93 13.56 -13.61
N ASP A 155 21.60 13.40 -13.53
CA ASP A 155 20.66 13.29 -14.66
C ASP A 155 21.08 12.28 -15.74
N ILE A 156 21.84 11.25 -15.34
CA ILE A 156 22.40 10.23 -16.25
C ILE A 156 21.31 9.25 -16.72
N LEU A 157 20.19 9.18 -15.99
CA LEU A 157 19.04 8.30 -16.26
C LEU A 157 17.77 9.15 -16.40
N PRO A 158 17.57 9.84 -17.54
CA PRO A 158 16.40 10.67 -17.74
C PRO A 158 15.12 9.84 -17.73
N ASP A 159 14.02 10.45 -17.27
CA ASP A 159 12.72 9.78 -17.29
C ASP A 159 12.23 9.56 -18.72
N ASP A 160 11.52 8.45 -18.92
CA ASP A 160 10.83 8.18 -20.17
C ASP A 160 9.76 9.26 -20.45
N PRO A 161 9.63 9.73 -21.70
CA PRO A 161 8.75 10.85 -22.03
C PRO A 161 7.28 10.51 -21.73
N LYS A 162 6.58 11.45 -21.09
CA LYS A 162 5.12 11.37 -20.86
C LYS A 162 4.35 11.83 -22.10
N ASN A 163 4.31 10.98 -23.12
CA ASN A 163 3.74 11.30 -24.43
C ASN A 163 2.54 10.42 -24.82
N ILE A 164 2.12 9.48 -23.96
CA ILE A 164 0.96 8.62 -24.19
C ILE A 164 -0.26 9.28 -23.58
N ASP A 165 -1.25 9.62 -24.40
CA ASP A 165 -2.51 10.17 -23.92
C ASP A 165 -3.35 9.10 -23.21
N ALA A 166 -4.21 9.51 -22.28
CA ALA A 166 -4.92 8.59 -21.39
C ALA A 166 -5.74 7.51 -22.14
N VAL A 167 -6.33 7.83 -23.30
CA VAL A 167 -7.07 6.88 -24.13
C VAL A 167 -6.14 5.77 -24.68
N ASP A 168 -4.97 6.15 -25.19
CA ASP A 168 -3.97 5.19 -25.67
C ASP A 168 -3.36 4.40 -24.51
N ALA A 169 -3.17 5.03 -23.35
CA ALA A 169 -2.71 4.38 -22.14
C ALA A 169 -3.68 3.27 -21.68
N VAL A 170 -5.00 3.51 -21.75
CA VAL A 170 -6.01 2.48 -21.48
C VAL A 170 -5.85 1.30 -22.43
N ARG A 171 -5.72 1.55 -23.73
CA ARG A 171 -5.54 0.48 -24.73
C ARG A 171 -4.26 -0.33 -24.46
N ILE A 172 -3.11 0.34 -24.30
CA ILE A 172 -1.81 -0.31 -24.08
C ILE A 172 -1.83 -1.13 -22.79
N LEU A 173 -2.27 -0.54 -21.68
CA LEU A 173 -2.30 -1.22 -20.39
C LEU A 173 -3.28 -2.40 -20.43
N SER A 174 -4.43 -2.27 -21.12
CA SER A 174 -5.38 -3.37 -21.30
C SER A 174 -4.74 -4.56 -22.02
N GLU A 175 -4.02 -4.30 -23.12
CA GLU A 175 -3.30 -5.33 -23.88
C GLU A 175 -2.24 -6.03 -22.99
N GLN A 176 -1.48 -5.25 -22.21
CA GLN A 176 -0.48 -5.77 -21.27
C GLN A 176 -1.09 -6.68 -20.20
N VAL A 177 -2.10 -6.19 -19.46
CA VAL A 177 -2.70 -6.97 -18.36
C VAL A 177 -3.46 -8.19 -18.88
N ASN A 178 -4.13 -8.10 -20.04
CA ASN A 178 -4.81 -9.25 -20.65
C ASN A 178 -3.82 -10.35 -21.05
N ALA A 179 -2.63 -9.96 -21.53
CA ALA A 179 -1.58 -10.91 -21.88
C ALA A 179 -0.92 -11.53 -20.63
N SER A 180 -0.58 -10.72 -19.63
CA SER A 180 0.16 -11.18 -18.45
C SER A 180 -0.71 -11.84 -17.37
N MET A 181 -2.02 -11.56 -17.35
CA MET A 181 -2.99 -12.09 -16.39
C MET A 181 -4.06 -12.97 -17.06
N ALA A 182 -3.64 -13.83 -17.98
CA ALA A 182 -4.53 -14.73 -18.71
C ALA A 182 -5.50 -15.49 -17.78
N GLY A 183 -6.80 -15.41 -18.07
CA GLY A 183 -7.87 -16.02 -17.27
C GLY A 183 -8.49 -15.09 -16.22
N ILE A 184 -7.90 -13.92 -15.99
CA ILE A 184 -8.50 -12.85 -15.18
C ILE A 184 -9.00 -11.75 -16.10
N ASN A 185 -10.28 -11.36 -15.95
CA ASN A 185 -10.83 -10.22 -16.66
C ASN A 185 -10.49 -8.92 -15.91
N VAL A 186 -9.48 -8.19 -16.40
CA VAL A 186 -9.09 -6.89 -15.85
C VAL A 186 -9.59 -5.78 -16.78
N GLU A 187 -10.49 -4.94 -16.28
CA GLU A 187 -11.02 -3.80 -17.02
C GLU A 187 -10.14 -2.56 -16.78
N VAL A 188 -9.51 -2.03 -17.82
CA VAL A 188 -8.82 -0.74 -17.73
C VAL A 188 -9.75 0.33 -18.26
N MET A 189 -9.96 1.40 -17.50
CA MET A 189 -10.93 2.44 -17.82
C MET A 189 -10.41 3.83 -17.46
N LEU A 190 -10.95 4.87 -18.09
CA LEU A 190 -10.73 6.24 -17.68
C LEU A 190 -11.56 6.56 -16.43
N SER A 191 -11.04 7.43 -15.58
CA SER A 191 -11.79 8.04 -14.49
C SER A 191 -11.57 9.53 -14.48
N ASP A 192 -12.67 10.27 -14.39
CA ASP A 192 -12.67 11.63 -13.91
C ASP A 192 -12.54 11.62 -12.38
N GLY A 193 -11.78 12.57 -11.82
CA GLY A 193 -11.80 12.84 -10.39
C GLY A 193 -10.93 11.96 -9.48
N ILE A 194 -10.03 11.11 -10.00
CA ILE A 194 -8.98 10.52 -9.16
C ILE A 194 -7.79 11.47 -9.01
N VAL A 195 -7.26 11.60 -7.79
CA VAL A 195 -6.12 12.50 -7.48
C VAL A 195 -4.79 11.89 -7.95
N SER A 196 -4.69 10.57 -7.99
CA SER A 196 -3.52 9.84 -8.50
C SER A 196 -3.62 9.61 -10.01
N ASP A 197 -2.48 9.34 -10.64
CA ASP A 197 -2.42 8.98 -12.07
C ASP A 197 -3.23 7.71 -12.38
N ALA A 198 -3.33 6.79 -11.42
CA ALA A 198 -4.15 5.60 -11.52
C ALA A 198 -4.68 5.12 -10.15
N ALA A 199 -5.66 4.22 -10.16
CA ALA A 199 -6.15 3.50 -8.98
C ALA A 199 -6.70 2.11 -9.35
N ALA A 200 -6.41 1.08 -8.55
CA ALA A 200 -7.02 -0.24 -8.70
C ALA A 200 -8.34 -0.40 -7.92
N GLY A 201 -9.33 -1.00 -8.57
CA GLY A 201 -10.55 -1.53 -7.99
C GLY A 201 -10.51 -3.05 -7.79
N ALA A 202 -11.67 -3.69 -7.72
CA ALA A 202 -11.75 -5.14 -7.49
C ALA A 202 -11.29 -5.96 -8.71
N ASN A 203 -11.63 -5.48 -9.91
CA ASN A 203 -11.33 -6.10 -11.20
C ASN A 203 -10.96 -5.04 -12.26
N ASN A 204 -10.67 -3.82 -11.85
CA ASN A 204 -10.42 -2.71 -12.76
C ASN A 204 -9.21 -1.87 -12.37
N ILE A 205 -8.60 -1.23 -13.35
CA ILE A 205 -7.58 -0.20 -13.17
C ILE A 205 -8.11 1.07 -13.82
N LYS A 206 -8.25 2.12 -13.01
CA LYS A 206 -8.70 3.43 -13.45
C LYS A 206 -7.51 4.31 -13.74
N LEU A 207 -7.45 4.90 -14.92
CA LEU A 207 -6.44 5.89 -15.31
C LEU A 207 -7.03 7.30 -15.29
N ASN A 208 -6.24 8.26 -14.82
CA ASN A 208 -6.64 9.66 -14.83
C ASN A 208 -6.65 10.18 -16.27
N GLN A 209 -7.81 10.70 -16.70
CA GLN A 209 -7.99 11.18 -18.07
C GLN A 209 -7.22 12.49 -18.37
N ASP A 210 -6.85 13.26 -17.34
CA ASP A 210 -6.27 14.59 -17.46
C ASP A 210 -4.73 14.59 -17.50
N VAL A 211 -4.10 13.41 -17.52
CA VAL A 211 -2.63 13.26 -17.51
C VAL A 211 -2.14 12.43 -18.69
N LYS A 212 -0.88 12.68 -19.09
CA LYS A 212 -0.15 11.82 -20.02
C LYS A 212 0.73 10.84 -19.25
N PHE A 213 0.93 9.67 -19.84
CA PHE A 213 1.72 8.56 -19.30
C PHE A 213 2.98 8.36 -20.13
N SER A 214 4.01 7.78 -19.51
CA SER A 214 5.11 7.15 -20.23
C SER A 214 4.92 5.63 -20.29
N GLN A 215 5.59 4.95 -21.23
CA GLN A 215 5.52 3.48 -21.31
C GLN A 215 5.95 2.83 -19.98
N ARG A 216 6.97 3.38 -19.33
CA ARG A 216 7.45 2.94 -18.02
C ARG A 216 6.40 3.03 -16.92
N GLU A 217 5.59 4.08 -16.92
CA GLU A 217 4.50 4.22 -15.96
C GLU A 217 3.44 3.14 -16.18
N LEU A 218 3.11 2.82 -17.43
CA LEU A 218 2.19 1.70 -17.75
C LEU A 218 2.79 0.36 -17.31
N ASP A 219 4.08 0.14 -17.54
CA ASP A 219 4.76 -1.07 -17.11
C ASP A 219 4.74 -1.23 -15.58
N ILE A 220 4.94 -0.13 -14.83
CA ILE A 220 4.81 -0.11 -13.38
C ILE A 220 3.36 -0.41 -12.96
N LEU A 221 2.36 0.20 -13.60
CA LEU A 221 0.94 -0.04 -13.31
C LEU A 221 0.55 -1.50 -13.54
N GLU A 222 1.06 -2.14 -14.60
CA GLU A 222 0.82 -3.55 -14.87
C GLU A 222 1.22 -4.42 -13.66
N VAL A 223 2.41 -4.19 -13.10
CA VAL A 223 2.95 -5.06 -12.04
C VAL A 223 2.51 -4.64 -10.64
N HIS A 224 2.30 -3.34 -10.41
CA HIS A 224 1.86 -2.80 -9.13
C HIS A 224 0.35 -2.97 -8.96
N GLU A 225 -0.43 -2.36 -9.86
CA GLU A 225 -1.89 -2.36 -9.78
C GLU A 225 -2.48 -3.67 -10.32
N GLY A 226 -1.97 -4.17 -11.45
CA GLY A 226 -2.45 -5.43 -12.04
C GLY A 226 -2.04 -6.65 -11.22
N TRP A 227 -0.75 -7.00 -11.23
CA TRP A 227 -0.30 -8.27 -10.65
C TRP A 227 -0.50 -8.38 -9.14
N ILE A 228 -0.28 -7.30 -8.40
CA ILE A 228 -0.42 -7.31 -6.95
C ILE A 228 -1.84 -6.93 -6.54
N HIS A 229 -2.27 -5.68 -6.73
CA HIS A 229 -3.56 -5.26 -6.15
C HIS A 229 -4.77 -5.97 -6.75
N VAL A 230 -4.89 -6.04 -8.09
CA VAL A 230 -5.98 -6.76 -8.75
C VAL A 230 -5.78 -8.28 -8.60
N GLY A 231 -4.57 -8.79 -8.84
CA GLY A 231 -4.26 -10.22 -8.74
C GLY A 231 -4.60 -10.83 -7.38
N THR A 232 -4.19 -10.20 -6.28
CA THR A 232 -4.53 -10.69 -4.93
C THR A 232 -6.01 -10.50 -4.61
N THR A 233 -6.66 -9.44 -5.11
CA THR A 233 -8.11 -9.29 -4.97
C THR A 233 -8.85 -10.46 -5.61
N GLN A 234 -8.47 -10.83 -6.82
CA GLN A 234 -9.07 -11.94 -7.57
C GLN A 234 -8.80 -13.29 -6.91
N ASN A 235 -7.56 -13.53 -6.45
CA ASN A 235 -7.25 -14.72 -5.66
C ASN A 235 -8.10 -14.82 -4.39
N GLY A 236 -8.30 -13.69 -3.69
CA GLY A 236 -9.14 -13.63 -2.50
C GLY A 236 -10.61 -13.92 -2.81
N LEU A 237 -11.14 -13.39 -3.92
CA LEU A 237 -12.51 -13.68 -4.39
C LEU A 237 -12.70 -15.15 -4.78
N ALA A 238 -11.66 -15.77 -5.32
CA ALA A 238 -11.66 -17.16 -5.74
C ALA A 238 -11.57 -18.16 -4.57
N GLN A 239 -11.30 -17.69 -3.35
CA GLN A 239 -11.26 -18.57 -2.18
C GLN A 239 -12.64 -19.18 -1.90
N PRO A 240 -12.72 -20.50 -1.63
CA PRO A 240 -14.00 -21.18 -1.48
C PRO A 240 -14.77 -20.71 -0.24
N TYR A 241 -14.06 -20.43 0.87
CA TYR A 241 -14.68 -20.11 2.16
C TYR A 241 -14.30 -18.74 2.72
N LEU A 242 -13.09 -18.24 2.45
CA LEU A 242 -12.59 -16.98 2.99
C LEU A 242 -12.52 -15.89 1.92
N THR A 243 -13.66 -15.55 1.31
CA THR A 243 -13.76 -14.47 0.32
C THR A 243 -13.38 -13.10 0.85
N CYS A 244 -13.46 -12.90 2.16
CA CYS A 244 -13.00 -11.68 2.84
C CYS A 244 -11.51 -11.39 2.58
N LEU A 245 -10.72 -12.39 2.17
CA LEU A 245 -9.35 -12.21 1.69
C LEU A 245 -9.25 -11.29 0.46
N SER A 246 -10.35 -11.03 -0.25
CA SER A 246 -10.40 -10.02 -1.33
C SER A 246 -10.34 -8.57 -0.82
N LYS A 247 -10.62 -8.34 0.47
CA LYS A 247 -10.70 -7.00 1.06
C LYS A 247 -9.51 -6.76 1.98
N GLY A 248 -8.75 -5.72 1.67
CA GLY A 248 -7.56 -5.36 2.44
C GLY A 248 -7.93 -4.57 3.69
N THR A 249 -7.57 -5.09 4.86
CA THR A 249 -7.49 -4.31 6.09
C THR A 249 -6.28 -3.36 6.05
N PRO A 250 -6.22 -2.33 6.93
CA PRO A 250 -5.03 -1.48 7.05
C PRO A 250 -3.73 -2.26 7.26
N SER A 251 -3.72 -3.31 8.10
CA SER A 251 -2.52 -4.15 8.30
C SER A 251 -2.10 -4.88 7.02
N SER A 252 -3.07 -5.44 6.26
CA SER A 252 -2.76 -6.08 4.98
C SER A 252 -2.26 -5.10 3.92
N THR A 253 -2.65 -3.82 4.01
CA THR A 253 -2.17 -2.77 3.08
C THR A 253 -0.66 -2.65 3.15
N ILE A 254 -0.05 -2.73 4.34
CA ILE A 254 1.41 -2.72 4.49
C ILE A 254 2.04 -3.85 3.67
N THR A 255 1.48 -5.06 3.74
CA THR A 255 2.00 -6.21 2.99
C THR A 255 1.78 -6.05 1.47
N GLN A 256 0.62 -5.56 1.05
CA GLN A 256 0.30 -5.34 -0.36
C GLN A 256 1.22 -4.30 -1.00
N GLU A 257 1.39 -3.13 -0.36
CA GLU A 257 2.29 -2.09 -0.87
C GLU A 257 3.75 -2.60 -0.89
N GLY A 258 4.15 -3.40 0.10
CA GLY A 258 5.45 -4.05 0.13
C GLY A 258 5.70 -5.03 -1.00
N LEU A 259 4.72 -5.90 -1.28
CA LEU A 259 4.76 -6.84 -2.41
C LEU A 259 4.82 -6.08 -3.74
N ALA A 260 4.08 -4.99 -3.86
CA ALA A 260 4.05 -4.16 -5.06
C ALA A 260 5.40 -3.46 -5.30
N VAL A 261 5.98 -2.83 -4.28
CA VAL A 261 7.32 -2.22 -4.38
C VAL A 261 8.40 -3.26 -4.67
N LEU A 262 8.38 -4.41 -3.99
CA LEU A 262 9.30 -5.50 -4.28
C LEU A 262 9.18 -5.95 -5.75
N THR A 263 7.95 -6.12 -6.22
CA THR A 263 7.63 -6.52 -7.60
C THR A 263 8.15 -5.49 -8.61
N GLU A 264 7.96 -4.19 -8.38
CA GLU A 264 8.52 -3.13 -9.22
C GLU A 264 10.04 -3.25 -9.35
N ILE A 265 10.74 -3.54 -8.24
CA ILE A 265 12.21 -3.62 -8.19
C ILE A 265 12.72 -4.88 -8.89
N ILE A 266 12.21 -6.06 -8.56
CA ILE A 266 12.73 -7.34 -9.09
C ILE A 266 12.39 -7.54 -10.57
N THR A 267 11.36 -6.84 -11.08
CA THR A 267 11.04 -6.81 -12.50
C THR A 267 11.80 -5.71 -13.26
N LEU A 268 12.66 -4.95 -12.57
CA LEU A 268 13.45 -3.84 -13.11
C LEU A 268 12.59 -2.73 -13.75
N LYS A 269 11.34 -2.61 -13.30
CA LYS A 269 10.39 -1.60 -13.77
C LYS A 269 10.44 -0.32 -12.93
N SER A 270 10.85 -0.40 -11.66
CA SER A 270 11.06 0.80 -10.82
C SER A 270 12.22 1.67 -11.32
N THR A 271 12.25 2.93 -10.90
CA THR A 271 13.29 3.92 -11.26
C THR A 271 13.82 4.64 -10.02
N PRO A 272 15.02 5.27 -10.08
CA PRO A 272 15.52 6.08 -8.96
C PRO A 272 14.53 7.16 -8.53
N ARG A 273 13.87 7.83 -9.49
CA ARG A 273 12.83 8.83 -9.20
C ARG A 273 11.61 8.22 -8.52
N ARG A 274 11.19 7.02 -8.94
CA ARG A 274 10.09 6.28 -8.29
C ARG A 274 10.43 5.96 -6.83
N LEU A 275 11.63 5.46 -6.56
CA LEU A 275 12.07 5.17 -5.19
C LEU A 275 12.23 6.44 -4.34
N SER A 276 12.79 7.51 -4.91
CA SER A 276 12.90 8.81 -4.24
C SER A 276 11.53 9.37 -3.85
N LYS A 277 10.51 9.26 -4.72
CA LYS A 277 9.12 9.61 -4.38
C LYS A 277 8.60 8.84 -3.16
N LEU A 278 8.95 7.57 -2.98
CA LEU A 278 8.52 6.77 -1.82
C LEU A 278 9.26 7.19 -0.54
N VAL A 279 10.56 7.43 -0.63
CA VAL A 279 11.39 7.94 0.48
C VAL A 279 10.88 9.30 0.96
N ASN A 280 10.64 10.21 0.01
CA ASN A 280 10.13 11.55 0.27
C ASN A 280 8.78 11.58 0.99
N ARG A 281 7.93 10.56 0.78
CA ARG A 281 6.65 10.44 1.52
C ARG A 281 6.87 10.17 3.00
N ILE A 282 7.83 9.32 3.34
CA ILE A 282 8.17 9.01 4.74
C ILE A 282 8.81 10.23 5.40
N GLN A 283 9.77 10.86 4.72
CA GLN A 283 10.41 12.08 5.23
C GLN A 283 9.39 13.18 5.50
N ALA A 284 8.41 13.38 4.61
CA ALA A 284 7.37 14.39 4.83
C ALA A 284 6.50 14.05 6.06
N VAL A 285 6.07 12.80 6.24
CA VAL A 285 5.35 12.38 7.46
C VAL A 285 6.19 12.64 8.71
N THR A 286 7.49 12.31 8.69
CA THR A 286 8.41 12.58 9.81
C THR A 286 8.51 14.07 10.13
N LYS A 287 8.69 14.92 9.11
CA LYS A 287 8.77 16.38 9.30
C LYS A 287 7.51 16.95 9.95
N VAL A 288 6.32 16.47 9.57
CA VAL A 288 5.06 16.91 10.19
C VAL A 288 4.95 16.46 11.65
N ILE A 289 5.37 15.23 11.97
CA ILE A 289 5.47 14.78 13.37
C ILE A 289 6.43 15.66 14.17
N ASP A 290 7.49 16.16 13.54
CA ASP A 290 8.46 17.07 14.15
C ASP A 290 8.03 18.56 14.12
N GLY A 291 6.79 18.84 13.69
CA GLY A 291 6.16 20.16 13.80
C GLY A 291 6.05 20.97 12.50
N ALA A 292 6.37 20.40 11.34
CA ALA A 292 6.16 21.07 10.05
C ALA A 292 4.68 21.18 9.68
N GLU A 293 4.28 22.31 9.09
CA GLU A 293 2.93 22.52 8.60
C GLU A 293 2.81 22.22 7.10
N PHE A 294 1.59 22.25 6.57
CA PHE A 294 1.31 22.00 5.16
C PHE A 294 2.16 22.86 4.22
N VAL A 295 2.26 24.16 4.51
CA VAL A 295 3.02 25.09 3.66
C VAL A 295 4.51 24.79 3.67
N ASP A 296 5.05 24.26 4.77
CA ASP A 296 6.46 23.89 4.87
C ASP A 296 6.76 22.68 4.00
N ILE A 297 5.92 21.63 4.09
CA ILE A 297 6.04 20.45 3.23
C ILE A 297 5.89 20.82 1.75
N TYR A 298 4.95 21.71 1.42
CA TYR A 298 4.80 22.22 0.05
C TYR A 298 6.06 22.94 -0.44
N ARG A 299 6.61 23.86 0.36
CA ARG A 299 7.82 24.63 0.01
C ARG A 299 9.03 23.72 -0.14
N ASP A 300 9.16 22.72 0.72
CA ASP A 300 10.22 21.73 0.65
C ASP A 300 10.19 20.95 -0.67
N TYR A 301 9.01 20.52 -1.13
CA TYR A 301 8.89 19.83 -2.42
C TYR A 301 9.20 20.75 -3.60
N VAL A 302 8.77 22.03 -3.56
CA VAL A 302 9.13 23.01 -4.59
C VAL A 302 10.64 23.25 -4.62
N ALA A 303 11.29 23.34 -3.45
CA ALA A 303 12.73 23.52 -3.35
C ALA A 303 13.51 22.31 -3.90
N GLN A 304 12.92 21.11 -3.86
CA GLN A 304 13.44 19.89 -4.49
C GLN A 304 13.19 19.82 -6.01
N GLY A 305 12.61 20.86 -6.61
CA GLY A 305 12.39 20.96 -8.05
C GLY A 305 11.10 20.31 -8.56
N LEU A 306 10.19 19.92 -7.68
CA LEU A 306 8.88 19.42 -8.10
C LEU A 306 8.00 20.56 -8.62
N SER A 307 7.09 20.23 -9.54
CA SER A 307 6.08 21.19 -9.99
C SER A 307 5.23 21.65 -8.81
N LYS A 308 4.63 22.84 -8.93
CA LYS A 308 3.74 23.38 -7.89
C LYS A 308 2.54 22.46 -7.64
N ASP A 309 1.97 21.90 -8.71
CA ASP A 309 0.83 20.98 -8.62
C ASP A 309 1.18 19.66 -7.94
N ASP A 310 2.34 19.07 -8.26
CA ASP A 310 2.82 17.84 -7.61
C ASP A 310 3.14 18.09 -6.14
N SER A 311 3.82 19.20 -5.84
CA SER A 311 4.16 19.62 -4.47
C SER A 311 2.91 19.77 -3.61
N TYR A 312 1.84 20.39 -4.13
CA TYR A 312 0.57 20.48 -3.42
C TYR A 312 -0.05 19.09 -3.19
N THR A 313 -0.09 18.27 -4.23
CA THR A 313 -0.73 16.95 -4.18
C THR A 313 -0.02 16.03 -3.18
N LEU A 314 1.31 16.05 -3.15
CA LEU A 314 2.10 15.29 -2.19
C LEU A 314 1.94 15.82 -0.76
N ALA A 315 1.95 17.14 -0.55
CA ALA A 315 1.67 17.72 0.77
C ALA A 315 0.26 17.35 1.26
N GLN A 316 -0.76 17.43 0.38
CA GLN A 316 -2.13 17.04 0.70
C GLN A 316 -2.23 15.58 1.15
N ARG A 317 -1.46 14.66 0.54
CA ARG A 317 -1.46 13.25 0.96
C ARG A 317 -1.01 13.04 2.40
N VAL A 318 -0.14 13.91 2.91
CA VAL A 318 0.36 13.87 4.29
C VAL A 318 -0.71 14.38 5.28
N PHE A 319 -1.48 15.40 4.88
CA PHE A 319 -2.43 16.09 5.77
C PHE A 319 -3.91 15.70 5.58
N ARG A 320 -4.27 14.94 4.53
CA ARG A 320 -5.65 14.49 4.31
C ARG A 320 -6.21 13.75 5.53
N GLY A 321 -7.44 14.07 5.94
CA GLY A 321 -8.05 13.58 7.18
C GLY A 321 -7.64 14.35 8.45
N SER A 322 -6.65 15.24 8.34
CA SER A 322 -6.16 16.13 9.41
C SER A 322 -6.33 17.61 9.03
N THR A 323 -5.83 18.53 9.86
CA THR A 323 -5.76 19.96 9.54
C THR A 323 -4.35 20.32 9.03
N PRO A 324 -4.15 21.44 8.31
CA PRO A 324 -2.86 21.84 7.76
C PRO A 324 -1.76 22.14 8.78
N THR A 325 -2.12 22.26 10.05
CA THR A 325 -1.22 22.45 11.20
C THR A 325 -1.30 21.27 12.18
N GLY A 326 -2.01 20.20 11.80
CA GLY A 326 -2.21 19.01 12.61
C GLY A 326 -1.17 17.93 12.33
N LEU A 327 -1.36 16.77 12.95
CA LEU A 327 -0.50 15.59 12.77
C LEU A 327 -0.83 14.84 11.46
N PRO A 328 0.11 14.06 10.90
CA PRO A 328 -0.05 13.49 9.55
C PRO A 328 -0.89 12.21 9.53
N PHE A 329 -1.46 11.91 8.35
CA PHE A 329 -1.97 10.59 8.01
C PHE A 329 -0.82 9.65 7.65
N THR A 330 -0.67 8.54 8.38
CA THR A 330 0.55 7.72 8.31
C THR A 330 0.51 6.60 7.27
N LYS A 331 -0.58 6.42 6.49
CA LYS A 331 -0.68 5.32 5.49
C LYS A 331 0.53 5.24 4.56
N ASP A 332 1.10 6.37 4.13
CA ASP A 332 2.17 6.37 3.13
C ASP A 332 3.51 5.79 3.64
N ILE A 333 3.64 5.46 4.94
CA ILE A 333 4.77 4.68 5.45
C ILE A 333 4.70 3.19 5.06
N ALA A 334 3.50 2.71 4.69
CA ALA A 334 3.22 1.31 4.36
C ALA A 334 4.10 0.76 3.22
N TYR A 335 4.53 1.62 2.28
CA TYR A 335 5.33 1.21 1.12
C TYR A 335 6.70 0.64 1.53
N ILE A 336 7.56 1.45 2.17
CA ILE A 336 8.90 1.00 2.54
C ILE A 336 8.84 0.04 3.73
N LYS A 337 7.94 0.28 4.71
CA LYS A 337 7.71 -0.66 5.82
C LYS A 337 7.34 -2.05 5.29
N GLY A 338 6.38 -2.08 4.37
CA GLY A 338 5.95 -3.28 3.68
C GLY A 338 7.09 -3.98 2.94
N PHE A 339 7.85 -3.22 2.15
CA PHE A 339 8.99 -3.76 1.41
C PHE A 339 9.98 -4.45 2.34
N VAL A 340 10.38 -3.79 3.43
CA VAL A 340 11.32 -4.35 4.43
C VAL A 340 10.77 -5.65 5.04
N LEU A 341 9.50 -5.68 5.43
CA LEU A 341 8.87 -6.87 6.02
C LEU A 341 8.76 -8.02 5.01
N VAL A 342 8.24 -7.76 3.81
CA VAL A 342 8.08 -8.78 2.75
C VAL A 342 9.44 -9.35 2.35
N TYR A 343 10.42 -8.47 2.10
CA TYR A 343 11.76 -8.87 1.69
C TYR A 343 12.42 -9.77 2.74
N ASN A 344 12.35 -9.41 4.01
CA ASN A 344 12.94 -10.21 5.08
C ASN A 344 12.19 -11.53 5.31
N LEU A 345 10.86 -11.56 5.19
CA LEU A 345 10.10 -12.80 5.23
C LEU A 345 10.56 -13.78 4.13
N ILE A 346 10.73 -13.29 2.90
CA ILE A 346 11.21 -14.10 1.78
C ILE A 346 12.62 -14.62 2.03
N ARG A 347 13.53 -13.77 2.52
CA ARG A 347 14.91 -14.18 2.88
C ARG A 347 14.92 -15.27 3.93
N VAL A 348 14.12 -15.14 4.98
CA VAL A 348 14.02 -16.13 6.05
C VAL A 348 13.42 -17.44 5.52
N ALA A 349 12.37 -17.37 4.69
CA ALA A 349 11.76 -18.55 4.08
C ALA A 349 12.78 -19.33 3.22
N ILE A 350 13.61 -18.64 2.43
CA ILE A 350 14.68 -19.27 1.65
C ILE A 350 15.71 -19.93 2.57
N GLN A 351 16.16 -19.24 3.62
CA GLN A 351 17.13 -19.78 4.57
C GLN A 351 16.62 -21.04 5.29
N LEU A 352 15.32 -21.07 5.61
CA LEU A 352 14.69 -22.22 6.24
C LEU A 352 14.31 -23.33 5.23
N GLY A 353 14.57 -23.14 3.93
CA GLY A 353 14.17 -24.08 2.88
C GLY A 353 12.65 -24.17 2.69
N ARG A 354 11.89 -23.17 3.15
CA ARG A 354 10.42 -23.08 3.11
C ARG A 354 9.90 -22.17 2.00
N ILE A 355 10.63 -22.13 0.89
CA ILE A 355 10.29 -21.30 -0.27
C ILE A 355 8.94 -21.72 -0.90
N ASP A 356 8.55 -22.98 -0.71
CA ASP A 356 7.25 -23.55 -1.10
C ASP A 356 6.04 -22.79 -0.55
N ARG A 357 6.22 -22.07 0.57
CA ARG A 357 5.14 -21.32 1.21
C ARG A 357 4.96 -19.91 0.69
N LEU A 358 5.94 -19.34 -0.01
CA LEU A 358 5.88 -17.95 -0.47
C LEU A 358 4.69 -17.61 -1.38
N PRO A 359 4.20 -18.49 -2.27
CA PRO A 359 3.00 -18.23 -3.03
C PRO A 359 1.77 -17.92 -2.15
N LEU A 360 1.76 -18.35 -0.88
CA LEU A 360 0.67 -18.04 0.04
C LEU A 360 0.56 -16.54 0.39
N LEU A 361 1.57 -15.72 0.09
CA LEU A 361 1.46 -14.25 0.15
C LEU A 361 0.44 -13.69 -0.85
N LEU A 362 0.06 -14.48 -1.85
CA LEU A 362 -0.76 -14.05 -2.98
C LEU A 362 -2.19 -14.61 -2.92
N VAL A 363 -2.55 -15.42 -1.92
CA VAL A 363 -3.92 -16.01 -1.80
C VAL A 363 -5.02 -14.97 -1.63
N GLY A 364 -4.63 -13.74 -1.28
CA GLY A 364 -5.51 -12.61 -1.03
C GLY A 364 -4.73 -11.44 -0.45
N LYS A 365 -5.45 -10.47 0.11
CA LYS A 365 -4.91 -9.34 0.86
C LYS A 365 -4.70 -9.74 2.31
N ILE A 366 -3.52 -10.28 2.61
CA ILE A 366 -3.14 -10.74 3.95
C ILE A 366 -2.12 -9.80 4.60
N SER A 367 -2.04 -9.81 5.93
CA SER A 367 -0.89 -9.27 6.65
C SER A 367 0.19 -10.35 6.82
N ILE A 368 1.45 -9.96 6.79
CA ILE A 368 2.60 -10.82 7.12
C ILE A 368 2.47 -11.44 8.52
N ASP A 369 1.91 -10.71 9.48
CA ASP A 369 1.73 -11.22 10.85
C ASP A 369 0.78 -12.43 10.88
N ASP A 370 -0.11 -12.53 9.88
CA ASP A 370 -1.05 -13.63 9.74
C ASP A 370 -0.49 -14.76 8.86
N PHE A 371 0.74 -14.66 8.34
CA PHE A 371 1.28 -15.62 7.36
C PHE A 371 1.32 -17.06 7.91
N ARG A 372 1.62 -17.23 9.21
CA ARG A 372 1.55 -18.53 9.88
C ARG A 372 0.13 -19.07 9.91
N LEU A 373 -0.85 -18.21 10.23
CA LEU A 373 -2.26 -18.57 10.30
C LEU A 373 -2.80 -18.94 8.92
N ILE A 374 -2.44 -18.17 7.89
CA ILE A 374 -2.77 -18.43 6.49
C ILE A 374 -2.18 -19.78 6.05
N SER A 375 -0.92 -20.07 6.38
CA SER A 375 -0.30 -21.35 6.09
C SER A 375 -1.03 -22.52 6.75
N GLN A 376 -1.44 -22.36 8.01
CA GLN A 376 -2.23 -23.37 8.72
C GLN A 376 -3.62 -23.58 8.08
N LEU A 377 -4.30 -22.51 7.69
CA LEU A 377 -5.60 -22.58 7.02
C LEU A 377 -5.50 -23.23 5.64
N HIS A 378 -4.39 -23.02 4.93
CA HIS A 378 -4.07 -23.71 3.69
C HIS A 378 -3.83 -25.21 3.90
N ASP A 379 -3.00 -25.59 4.88
CA ASP A 379 -2.74 -27.00 5.22
C ASP A 379 -4.03 -27.75 5.64
N LEU A 380 -5.01 -27.03 6.21
CA LEU A 380 -6.32 -27.56 6.60
C LEU A 380 -7.34 -27.63 5.45
N GLY A 381 -7.02 -27.13 4.26
CA GLY A 381 -7.92 -27.07 3.10
C GLY A 381 -9.02 -26.02 3.20
N VAL A 382 -8.84 -24.98 4.04
CA VAL A 382 -9.76 -23.83 4.12
C VAL A 382 -9.40 -22.78 3.06
N ILE A 383 -8.10 -22.59 2.86
CA ILE A 383 -7.53 -21.69 1.84
C ILE A 383 -6.95 -22.55 0.73
N GLU A 384 -7.31 -22.23 -0.50
CA GLU A 384 -6.72 -22.83 -1.69
C GLU A 384 -5.51 -22.01 -2.14
N SER A 385 -4.60 -22.67 -2.88
CA SER A 385 -3.45 -22.00 -3.50
C SER A 385 -3.92 -20.84 -4.42
N PRO A 386 -3.13 -19.77 -4.58
CA PRO A 386 -3.50 -18.64 -5.45
C PRO A 386 -3.67 -19.11 -6.89
N GLN A 387 -4.72 -18.63 -7.57
CA GLN A 387 -4.95 -18.94 -8.99
C GLN A 387 -3.99 -18.16 -9.89
N PHE A 388 -3.81 -16.88 -9.58
CA PHE A 388 -2.83 -16.02 -10.24
C PHE A 388 -1.59 -15.85 -9.38
N VAL A 389 -0.44 -16.10 -9.98
CA VAL A 389 0.88 -15.90 -9.37
C VAL A 389 1.70 -15.07 -10.36
N PRO A 390 2.29 -13.92 -9.97
CA PRO A 390 3.16 -13.15 -10.86
C PRO A 390 4.32 -13.99 -11.41
N PRO A 391 4.80 -13.76 -12.64
CA PRO A 391 5.83 -14.62 -13.27
C PRO A 391 7.07 -14.86 -12.41
N HIS A 392 7.56 -13.83 -11.71
CA HIS A 392 8.74 -13.93 -10.84
C HIS A 392 8.48 -14.72 -9.53
N PHE A 393 7.22 -14.92 -9.13
CA PHE A 393 6.83 -15.83 -8.04
C PHE A 393 6.45 -17.23 -8.54
N LYS A 394 6.18 -17.43 -9.84
CA LYS A 394 5.89 -18.76 -10.41
C LYS A 394 7.13 -19.65 -10.41
N ASP A 395 8.27 -19.08 -10.78
CA ASP A 395 9.57 -19.75 -10.73
C ASP A 395 10.46 -19.12 -9.66
N LEU A 396 10.38 -19.68 -8.45
CA LEU A 396 11.12 -19.17 -7.30
C LEU A 396 12.62 -19.45 -7.40
N ARG A 397 13.12 -20.21 -8.38
CA ARG A 397 14.57 -20.46 -8.54
C ARG A 397 15.29 -19.15 -8.83
N GLY A 398 14.77 -18.32 -9.73
CA GLY A 398 15.37 -17.02 -10.05
C GLY A 398 15.40 -16.10 -8.84
N LEU A 399 14.27 -16.01 -8.11
CA LEU A 399 14.17 -15.21 -6.89
C LEU A 399 15.11 -15.71 -5.79
N ALA A 400 15.20 -17.03 -5.60
CA ALA A 400 16.11 -17.67 -4.65
C ALA A 400 17.56 -17.34 -4.98
N THR A 401 17.98 -17.52 -6.24
CA THR A 401 19.33 -17.21 -6.70
C THR A 401 19.66 -15.74 -6.48
N TRP A 402 18.76 -14.83 -6.86
CA TRP A 402 18.96 -13.38 -6.68
C TRP A 402 19.15 -13.02 -5.19
N LEU A 403 18.32 -13.55 -4.30
CA LEU A 403 18.39 -13.27 -2.86
C LEU A 403 19.59 -13.94 -2.16
N SER A 404 19.94 -15.17 -2.56
CA SER A 404 21.12 -15.85 -2.05
C SER A 404 22.40 -15.09 -2.41
N PHE A 405 22.48 -14.56 -3.63
CA PHE A 405 23.61 -13.74 -4.07
C PHE A 405 23.65 -12.38 -3.36
N GLY A 406 22.51 -11.72 -3.21
CA GLY A 406 22.39 -10.45 -2.48
C GLY A 406 22.85 -10.58 -1.01
N ARG A 407 22.52 -11.68 -0.34
CA ARG A 407 23.04 -11.96 1.01
C ARG A 407 24.55 -12.17 1.02
N PHE A 408 25.06 -13.01 0.12
CA PHE A 408 26.49 -13.32 0.03
C PHE A 408 27.34 -12.05 -0.15
N ILE A 409 26.89 -11.12 -1.00
CA ILE A 409 27.55 -9.82 -1.18
C ILE A 409 27.30 -8.88 0.01
N GLY A 410 26.11 -8.90 0.59
CA GLY A 410 25.74 -8.02 1.71
C GLY A 410 26.58 -8.21 2.97
N ASP A 411 27.27 -9.36 3.12
CA ASP A 411 28.22 -9.60 4.21
C ASP A 411 29.56 -8.85 4.01
N LEU A 412 29.79 -8.27 2.83
CA LEU A 412 30.96 -7.42 2.56
C LEU A 412 30.73 -6.00 3.10
N SER A 413 31.80 -5.39 3.64
CA SER A 413 31.74 -3.99 4.08
C SER A 413 31.67 -3.07 2.88
N PHE A 414 30.51 -2.49 2.62
CA PHE A 414 30.31 -1.54 1.53
C PHE A 414 31.22 -0.31 1.66
N GLU A 415 31.46 0.18 2.87
CA GLU A 415 32.38 1.31 3.11
C GLU A 415 33.81 1.02 2.63
N LYS A 416 34.32 -0.19 2.89
CA LYS A 416 35.64 -0.61 2.38
C LYS A 416 35.64 -0.72 0.86
N LEU A 417 34.61 -1.36 0.29
CA LEU A 417 34.45 -1.48 -1.16
C LEU A 417 34.36 -0.10 -1.84
N GLU A 418 33.61 0.84 -1.24
CA GLU A 418 33.53 2.21 -1.75
C GLU A 418 34.90 2.87 -1.72
N ASN A 419 35.67 2.76 -0.63
CA ASN A 419 37.03 3.32 -0.58
C ASN A 419 37.98 2.69 -1.62
N ASP A 420 37.87 1.39 -1.85
CA ASP A 420 38.70 0.67 -2.82
C ASP A 420 38.35 1.03 -4.27
N TYR A 421 37.06 1.19 -4.58
CA TYR A 421 36.59 1.41 -5.95
C TYR A 421 36.34 2.88 -6.33
N LYS A 422 36.17 3.78 -5.35
CA LYS A 422 35.96 5.21 -5.61
C LYS A 422 37.02 5.84 -6.53
N PRO A 423 38.33 5.50 -6.43
CA PRO A 423 39.33 6.00 -7.37
C PRO A 423 39.10 5.62 -8.84
N LEU A 424 38.26 4.63 -9.15
CA LEU A 424 37.91 4.27 -10.52
C LEU A 424 36.89 5.23 -11.16
N PHE A 425 36.24 6.07 -10.36
CA PHE A 425 35.15 6.98 -10.78
C PHE A 425 35.45 8.46 -10.50
N LEU A 426 36.64 8.77 -9.96
CA LEU A 426 37.18 10.13 -9.77
C LEU A 426 38.20 10.42 -10.86
#